data_AF-A0A7J2HX62-F1
#
_entry.id   AF-A0A7J2HX62-F1
#
_cell.length_a   1.000
_cell.length_b   1.000
_cell.length_c   1.000
_cell.angle_alpha   90.00
_cell.angle_beta   90.00
_cell.angle_gamma   90.00
#
_symmetry.space_group_name_H-M   'P 1'
#
loop_
_entity.id
_entity.type
_entity.pdbx_description
1 polymer ?
#
loop_
_entity_poly.entity_id
_entity_poly.type
_entity_poly.pdbx_seq_one_letter_code
_entity_poly.pdbx_strand_id
1 'polypeptide(L)'
;IERASIIGGCDGSSGILIEELGFKPLGTMPHALMIVAGDQVTAWKAFDEAMPKEVPRIALVDTFYDEKTEAIMAAQALGEKLAGVRLDTPGSRRGNMEEIIREVRWELDLRGYKNVKIFLSGGLDEYSVERYAEAGADAFGVGTRITGASPIDFGLDVVEVEGKPIAKRGIRSGSKDLYRCPKCLSYAVVPKGSGAPSCRKCGTKMKAAYVKMLENGRILISFESVSRIRERTLSQLRKLGLLKS
;
A
#
# COMPACT_ATOMS: atom_id res chain seq x y z
N ILE A 1 -6.12 9.77 3.06
CA ILE A 1 -5.61 8.93 1.94
C ILE A 1 -5.14 7.55 2.46
N GLU A 2 -4.51 7.56 3.63
CA GLU A 2 -4.02 6.44 4.44
C GLU A 2 -5.06 5.32 4.62
N ARG A 3 -6.32 5.67 4.94
CA ARG A 3 -7.40 4.68 4.99
C ARG A 3 -7.54 3.90 3.69
N ALA A 4 -7.50 4.59 2.55
CA ALA A 4 -7.65 3.98 1.24
C ALA A 4 -6.42 3.17 0.85
N SER A 5 -5.20 3.63 1.18
CA SER A 5 -3.97 2.89 0.90
C SER A 5 -3.90 1.58 1.69
N ILE A 6 -4.29 1.59 2.97
CA ILE A 6 -4.39 0.38 3.81
C ILE A 6 -5.43 -0.58 3.23
N ILE A 7 -6.62 -0.09 2.86
CA ILE A 7 -7.65 -0.92 2.21
C ILE A 7 -7.14 -1.51 0.89
N GLY A 8 -6.36 -0.74 0.13
CA GLY A 8 -5.80 -1.12 -1.17
C GLY A 8 -4.71 -2.18 -1.07
N GLY A 9 -3.99 -2.26 0.04
CA GLY A 9 -3.05 -3.34 0.31
C GLY A 9 -1.84 -2.99 1.16
N CYS A 10 -1.55 -1.70 1.40
CA CYS A 10 -0.39 -1.28 2.18
C CYS A 10 -0.41 -1.86 3.61
N ASP A 11 0.75 -2.32 4.08
CA ASP A 11 0.90 -2.95 5.41
C ASP A 11 0.77 -1.98 6.57
N GLY A 12 1.16 -0.72 6.36
CA GLY A 12 0.95 0.37 7.29
C GLY A 12 1.03 1.72 6.60
N SER A 13 1.07 2.78 7.39
CA SER A 13 1.13 4.16 6.92
C SER A 13 1.84 5.05 7.95
N SER A 14 2.37 6.18 7.51
CA SER A 14 3.07 7.15 8.36
C SER A 14 2.17 8.19 9.02
N GLY A 15 0.92 8.33 8.59
CA GLY A 15 0.00 9.31 9.17
C GLY A 15 -0.41 8.94 10.58
N ILE A 16 -0.32 9.88 11.52
CA ILE A 16 -0.62 9.63 12.95
C ILE A 16 -2.08 9.22 13.19
N LEU A 17 -3.02 9.75 12.39
CA LEU A 17 -4.46 9.51 12.57
C LEU A 17 -4.91 8.10 12.16
N ILE A 18 -4.02 7.23 11.67
CA ILE A 18 -4.38 5.83 11.42
C ILE A 18 -4.63 5.04 12.71
N GLU A 19 -4.25 5.59 13.87
CA GLU A 19 -4.63 5.06 15.18
C GLU A 19 -6.14 5.02 15.37
N GLU A 20 -6.87 6.01 14.85
CA GLU A 20 -8.35 6.03 14.85
C GLU A 20 -8.95 4.87 14.03
N LEU A 21 -8.16 4.30 13.12
CA LEU A 21 -8.53 3.15 12.30
C LEU A 21 -8.07 1.82 12.90
N GLY A 22 -7.40 1.84 14.06
CA GLY A 22 -6.86 0.67 14.76
C GLY A 22 -5.48 0.22 14.27
N PHE A 23 -4.71 1.08 13.61
CA PHE A 23 -3.36 0.79 13.11
C PHE A 23 -2.32 1.63 13.84
N LYS A 24 -1.09 1.12 13.97
CA LYS A 24 0.03 1.91 14.52
C LYS A 24 0.75 2.67 13.39
N PRO A 25 1.01 3.97 13.55
CA PRO A 25 1.83 4.74 12.61
C PRO A 25 3.23 4.13 12.49
N LEU A 26 3.74 4.09 11.27
CA LEU A 26 5.08 3.59 10.97
C LEU A 26 5.97 4.71 10.47
N GLY A 27 7.23 4.70 10.88
CA GLY A 27 8.23 5.65 10.45
C GLY A 27 9.64 5.17 10.78
N THR A 28 10.62 5.75 10.11
CA THR A 28 12.04 5.55 10.40
C THR A 28 12.70 6.92 10.57
N MET A 29 13.98 6.94 10.94
CA MET A 29 14.73 8.19 11.09
C MET A 29 14.77 9.01 9.77
N PRO A 30 14.68 10.36 9.85
CA PRO A 30 14.81 11.25 8.70
C PRO A 30 16.27 11.69 8.45
N HIS A 31 16.59 12.15 7.23
CA HIS A 31 17.90 12.76 6.93
C HIS A 31 18.25 13.93 7.86
N ALA A 32 17.24 14.70 8.28
CA ALA A 32 17.40 15.83 9.19
C ALA A 32 18.10 15.43 10.50
N LEU A 33 17.91 14.20 11.00
CA LEU A 33 18.56 13.73 12.22
C LEU A 33 20.08 13.65 12.04
N MET A 34 20.54 13.01 10.96
CA MET A 34 21.97 12.89 10.64
C MET A 34 22.59 14.25 10.32
N ILE A 35 21.86 15.12 9.61
CA ILE A 35 22.33 16.48 9.29
C ILE A 35 22.51 17.32 10.54
N VAL A 36 21.55 17.30 11.47
CA VAL A 36 21.64 18.08 12.71
C VAL A 36 22.69 17.50 13.67
N ALA A 37 22.83 16.18 13.72
CA ALA A 37 23.89 15.53 14.50
C ALA A 37 25.29 15.76 13.90
N GLY A 38 25.39 16.08 12.62
CA GLY A 38 26.64 16.26 11.88
C GLY A 38 27.39 14.96 11.56
N ASP A 39 26.89 13.81 12.03
CA ASP A 39 27.48 12.49 11.86
C ASP A 39 26.40 11.40 11.93
N GLN A 40 26.45 10.46 10.99
CA GLN A 40 25.46 9.40 10.87
C GLN A 40 25.55 8.38 12.02
N VAL A 41 26.75 8.05 12.51
CA VAL A 41 26.91 7.08 13.62
C VAL A 41 26.33 7.64 14.91
N THR A 42 26.59 8.91 15.19
CA THR A 42 26.05 9.64 16.34
C THR A 42 24.53 9.70 16.28
N ALA A 43 23.96 10.04 15.12
CA ALA A 43 22.51 10.05 14.90
C ALA A 43 21.86 8.68 15.10
N TRP A 44 22.43 7.61 14.53
CA TRP A 44 21.87 6.25 14.67
C TRP A 44 21.88 5.77 16.13
N LYS A 45 22.95 6.05 16.87
CA LYS A 45 23.04 5.73 18.30
C LYS A 45 22.07 6.56 19.14
N ALA A 46 21.93 7.85 18.85
CA ALA A 46 20.95 8.70 19.53
C ALA A 46 19.51 8.22 19.30
N PHE A 47 19.18 7.76 18.08
CA PHE A 47 17.88 7.15 17.80
C PHE A 47 17.69 5.84 18.57
N ASP A 48 18.71 4.99 18.63
CA ASP A 48 18.66 3.75 19.43
C ASP A 48 18.45 4.01 20.92
N GLU A 49 19.04 5.07 21.47
CA GLU A 49 18.88 5.44 22.88
C GLU A 49 17.49 6.02 23.17
N ALA A 50 16.99 6.89 22.29
CA ALA A 50 15.76 7.64 22.53
C ALA A 50 14.47 6.84 22.27
N MET A 51 14.49 5.87 21.35
CA MET A 51 13.27 5.19 20.90
C MET A 51 12.95 3.93 21.72
N PRO A 52 11.65 3.59 21.94
CA PRO A 52 11.26 2.34 22.59
C PRO A 52 11.80 1.09 21.86
N LYS A 53 12.10 0.00 22.57
CA LYS A 53 12.75 -1.19 21.98
C LYS A 53 11.92 -1.87 20.88
N GLU A 54 10.61 -1.75 20.95
CA GLU A 54 9.65 -2.26 19.98
C GLU A 54 9.67 -1.54 18.63
N VAL A 55 10.29 -0.35 18.55
CA VAL A 55 10.47 0.37 17.29
C VAL A 55 11.69 -0.19 16.55
N PRO A 56 11.55 -0.77 15.35
CA PRO A 56 12.69 -1.31 14.61
C PRO A 56 13.73 -0.23 14.30
N ARG A 57 15.01 -0.55 14.54
CA ARG A 57 16.11 0.33 14.13
C ARG A 57 16.39 0.13 12.65
N ILE A 58 15.79 0.99 11.84
CA ILE A 58 16.04 1.07 10.39
C ILE A 58 16.94 2.27 10.13
N ALA A 59 18.23 2.04 9.91
CA ALA A 59 19.21 3.10 9.68
C ALA A 59 19.04 3.70 8.28
N LEU A 60 18.98 5.02 8.15
CA LEU A 60 19.01 5.69 6.85
C LEU A 60 20.47 5.86 6.41
N VAL A 61 20.83 5.34 5.24
CA VAL A 61 22.22 5.06 4.85
C VAL A 61 22.66 5.77 3.56
N ASP A 62 22.06 6.89 3.21
CA ASP A 62 22.35 7.63 1.98
C ASP A 62 22.45 9.14 2.25
N THR A 63 22.96 9.52 3.43
CA THR A 63 23.01 10.93 3.84
C THR A 63 24.28 11.64 3.36
N PHE A 64 25.46 11.10 3.69
CA PHE A 64 26.74 11.77 3.46
C PHE A 64 27.69 10.92 2.62
N TYR A 65 27.73 9.63 2.87
CA TYR A 65 28.56 8.67 2.16
C TYR A 65 27.71 7.77 1.27
N ASP A 66 28.39 7.00 0.44
CA ASP A 66 27.80 5.98 -0.41
C ASP A 66 27.04 4.93 0.42
N GLU A 67 25.93 4.43 -0.13
CA GLU A 67 25.01 3.48 0.52
C GLU A 67 25.70 2.25 1.08
N LYS A 68 26.67 1.70 0.33
CA LYS A 68 27.47 0.57 0.80
C LYS A 68 28.27 0.93 2.04
N THR A 69 28.89 2.11 2.03
CA THR A 69 29.74 2.56 3.13
C THR A 69 28.91 2.77 4.38
N GLU A 70 27.83 3.54 4.29
CA GLU A 70 26.95 3.80 5.43
C GLU A 70 26.24 2.53 5.91
N ALA A 71 25.87 1.59 5.04
CA ALA A 71 25.29 0.31 5.46
C ALA A 71 26.25 -0.52 6.33
N ILE A 72 27.53 -0.59 5.96
CA ILE A 72 28.57 -1.26 6.76
C ILE A 72 28.75 -0.53 8.09
N MET A 73 28.82 0.81 8.08
CA MET A 73 28.97 1.62 9.29
C MET A 73 27.78 1.44 10.24
N ALA A 74 26.55 1.43 9.72
CA ALA A 74 25.34 1.22 10.52
C ALA A 74 25.34 -0.16 11.16
N ALA A 75 25.73 -1.20 10.42
CA ALA A 75 25.84 -2.56 10.92
C ALA A 75 26.87 -2.67 12.05
N GLN A 76 28.03 -2.02 11.91
CA GLN A 76 29.05 -1.97 12.97
C GLN A 76 28.61 -1.15 14.20
N ALA A 77 27.89 -0.05 13.99
CA ALA A 77 27.48 0.86 15.06
C ALA A 77 26.36 0.32 15.93
N LEU A 78 25.38 -0.37 15.31
CA LEU A 78 24.18 -0.87 15.97
C LEU A 78 24.20 -2.39 16.23
N GLY A 79 25.06 -3.14 15.53
CA GLY A 79 25.23 -4.58 15.72
C GLY A 79 23.91 -5.34 15.58
N GLU A 80 23.63 -6.23 16.54
CA GLU A 80 22.41 -7.05 16.57
C GLU A 80 21.11 -6.23 16.67
N LYS A 81 21.18 -4.97 17.10
CA LYS A 81 19.99 -4.10 17.20
C LYS A 81 19.53 -3.59 15.82
N LEU A 82 20.39 -3.63 14.80
CA LEU A 82 20.04 -3.16 13.46
C LEU A 82 19.02 -4.10 12.83
N ALA A 83 17.80 -3.63 12.65
CA ALA A 83 16.75 -4.38 11.99
C ALA A 83 16.82 -4.25 10.46
N GLY A 84 17.31 -3.11 9.96
CA GLY A 84 17.42 -2.87 8.53
C GLY A 84 18.14 -1.57 8.18
N VAL A 85 18.41 -1.39 6.89
CA VAL A 85 18.89 -0.16 6.30
C VAL A 85 17.84 0.39 5.33
N ARG A 86 17.66 1.70 5.28
CA ARG A 86 16.78 2.39 4.33
C ARG A 86 17.63 3.17 3.33
N LEU A 87 17.38 2.93 2.05
CA LEU A 87 17.98 3.67 0.95
C LEU A 87 16.89 4.57 0.36
N ASP A 88 17.08 5.88 0.44
CA ASP A 88 16.24 6.90 -0.19
C ASP A 88 16.96 7.57 -1.37
N THR A 89 17.86 6.81 -2.01
CA THR A 89 18.90 7.27 -2.92
C THR A 89 18.37 8.33 -3.90
N PRO A 90 18.93 9.56 -3.88
CA PRO A 90 18.47 10.64 -4.74
C PRO A 90 18.51 10.27 -6.23
N GLY A 91 17.60 10.83 -7.03
CA GLY A 91 17.54 10.54 -8.47
C GLY A 91 18.82 10.85 -9.23
N SER A 92 19.63 11.80 -8.76
CA SER A 92 20.95 12.14 -9.32
C SER A 92 22.09 11.18 -8.92
N ARG A 93 21.81 10.20 -8.06
CA ARG A 93 22.73 9.15 -7.59
C ARG A 93 22.23 7.75 -7.90
N ARG A 94 20.94 7.61 -8.20
CA ARG A 94 20.26 6.37 -8.55
C ARG A 94 20.58 5.92 -9.99
N GLY A 95 21.84 5.58 -10.25
CA GLY A 95 22.29 5.08 -11.55
C GLY A 95 21.65 3.75 -11.91
N ASN A 96 22.02 2.69 -11.20
CA ASN A 96 21.39 1.36 -11.29
C ASN A 96 21.03 0.88 -9.89
N MET A 97 19.78 1.06 -9.51
CA MET A 97 19.33 0.77 -8.15
C MET A 97 19.36 -0.72 -7.84
N GLU A 98 19.05 -1.58 -8.83
CA GLU A 98 19.15 -3.03 -8.68
C GLU A 98 20.57 -3.47 -8.27
N GLU A 99 21.61 -2.89 -8.89
CA GLU A 99 23.00 -3.17 -8.53
C GLU A 99 23.39 -2.59 -7.17
N ILE A 100 22.93 -1.38 -6.83
CA ILE A 100 23.17 -0.78 -5.50
C ILE A 100 22.58 -1.68 -4.39
N ILE A 101 21.36 -2.18 -4.58
CA ILE A 101 20.72 -3.10 -3.63
C ILE A 101 21.53 -4.39 -3.47
N ARG A 102 21.97 -5.00 -4.58
CA ARG A 102 22.79 -6.22 -4.56
C ARG A 102 24.14 -5.99 -3.90
N GLU A 103 24.77 -4.85 -4.16
CA GLU A 103 26.04 -4.47 -3.53
C GLU A 103 25.88 -4.31 -2.02
N VAL A 104 24.88 -3.55 -1.55
CA VAL A 104 24.60 -3.40 -0.11
C VAL A 104 24.31 -4.75 0.54
N ARG A 105 23.47 -5.58 -0.10
CA ARG A 105 23.15 -6.93 0.38
C ARG A 105 24.41 -7.80 0.52
N TRP A 106 25.25 -7.82 -0.51
CA TRP A 106 26.51 -8.56 -0.53
C TRP A 106 27.44 -8.14 0.62
N GLU A 107 27.64 -6.84 0.80
CA GLU A 107 28.56 -6.31 1.81
C GLU A 107 28.08 -6.56 3.24
N LEU A 108 26.76 -6.50 3.48
CA LEU A 108 26.16 -6.90 4.75
C LEU A 108 26.31 -8.40 4.99
N ASP A 109 26.02 -9.24 3.99
CA ASP A 109 26.08 -10.70 4.11
C ASP A 109 27.48 -11.22 4.37
N LEU A 110 28.47 -10.69 3.64
CA LEU A 110 29.88 -11.05 3.77
C LEU A 110 30.39 -10.81 5.20
N ARG A 111 29.83 -9.82 5.91
CA ARG A 111 30.18 -9.46 7.28
C ARG A 111 29.27 -10.09 8.34
N GLY A 112 28.38 -11.00 7.93
CA GLY A 112 27.51 -11.76 8.84
C GLY A 112 26.15 -11.13 9.13
N TYR A 113 25.82 -9.97 8.57
CA TYR A 113 24.58 -9.23 8.83
C TYR A 113 23.42 -9.66 7.93
N LYS A 114 23.23 -10.98 7.76
CA LYS A 114 22.24 -11.57 6.84
C LYS A 114 20.78 -11.32 7.23
N ASN A 115 20.55 -10.97 8.49
CA ASN A 115 19.24 -10.66 9.05
C ASN A 115 18.82 -9.19 8.84
N VAL A 116 19.77 -8.30 8.51
CA VAL A 116 19.49 -6.87 8.31
C VAL A 116 18.70 -6.70 7.02
N LYS A 117 17.51 -6.13 7.11
CA LYS A 117 16.58 -5.94 5.97
C LYS A 117 16.91 -4.71 5.14
N ILE A 118 16.58 -4.72 3.85
CA ILE A 118 16.76 -3.56 2.95
C ILE A 118 15.41 -2.91 2.66
N PHE A 119 15.26 -1.65 3.08
CA PHE A 119 14.08 -0.82 2.86
C PHE A 119 14.37 0.20 1.76
N LEU A 120 13.42 0.41 0.86
CA LEU A 120 13.51 1.44 -0.17
C LEU A 120 12.42 2.48 -0.03
N SER A 121 12.74 3.73 -0.35
CA SER A 121 11.77 4.80 -0.52
C SER A 121 12.13 5.73 -1.69
N GLY A 122 11.23 6.67 -1.98
CA GLY A 122 11.48 7.73 -2.96
C GLY A 122 11.22 7.30 -4.40
N GLY A 123 10.20 7.89 -5.04
CA GLY A 123 9.94 7.72 -6.48
C GLY A 123 9.61 6.29 -6.94
N LEU A 124 8.99 5.49 -6.07
CA LEU A 124 8.61 4.10 -6.36
C LEU A 124 7.26 3.99 -7.07
N ASP A 125 7.15 2.99 -7.93
CA ASP A 125 5.94 2.57 -8.65
C ASP A 125 5.83 1.03 -8.71
N GLU A 126 4.74 0.52 -9.30
CA GLU A 126 4.46 -0.91 -9.38
C GLU A 126 5.54 -1.72 -10.11
N TYR A 127 6.29 -1.11 -11.04
CA TYR A 127 7.31 -1.78 -11.84
C TYR A 127 8.67 -1.79 -11.14
N SER A 128 9.03 -0.68 -10.49
CA SER A 128 10.26 -0.56 -9.70
C SER A 128 10.18 -1.40 -8.43
N VAL A 129 9.03 -1.45 -7.76
CA VAL A 129 8.84 -2.33 -6.59
C VAL A 129 9.11 -3.79 -6.94
N GLU A 130 8.57 -4.32 -8.04
CA GLU A 130 8.81 -5.72 -8.45
C GLU A 130 10.29 -5.97 -8.73
N ARG A 131 10.93 -5.13 -9.55
CA ARG A 131 12.36 -5.28 -9.89
C ARG A 131 13.27 -5.18 -8.67
N TYR A 132 12.98 -4.25 -7.75
CA TYR A 132 13.80 -4.04 -6.56
C TYR A 132 13.60 -5.14 -5.52
N ALA A 133 12.40 -5.72 -5.43
CA ALA A 133 12.16 -6.91 -4.62
C ALA A 133 12.99 -8.09 -5.15
N GLU A 134 13.02 -8.31 -6.47
CA GLU A 134 13.87 -9.34 -7.09
C GLU A 134 15.37 -9.07 -6.90
N ALA A 135 15.79 -7.81 -6.78
CA ALA A 135 17.17 -7.43 -6.48
C ALA A 135 17.57 -7.65 -5.00
N GLY A 136 16.59 -7.84 -4.09
CA GLY A 136 16.84 -8.13 -2.68
C GLY A 136 16.31 -7.09 -1.69
N ALA A 137 15.48 -6.13 -2.12
CA ALA A 137 14.78 -5.24 -1.21
C ALA A 137 13.62 -5.96 -0.51
N ASP A 138 13.50 -5.77 0.81
CA ASP A 138 12.52 -6.45 1.65
C ASP A 138 11.25 -5.60 1.89
N ALA A 139 11.34 -4.27 1.81
CA ALA A 139 10.24 -3.38 2.18
C ALA A 139 10.27 -2.05 1.40
N PHE A 140 9.09 -1.44 1.22
CA PHE A 140 8.91 -0.29 0.34
C PHE A 140 8.06 0.81 0.98
N GLY A 141 8.59 2.03 1.01
CA GLY A 141 7.88 3.26 1.34
C GLY A 141 7.37 3.95 0.07
N VAL A 142 6.13 3.66 -0.33
CA VAL A 142 5.52 4.22 -1.54
C VAL A 142 4.65 5.45 -1.20
N GLY A 143 5.10 6.63 -1.58
CA GLY A 143 4.40 7.91 -1.34
C GLY A 143 3.61 8.38 -2.56
N THR A 144 4.21 9.29 -3.34
CA THR A 144 3.57 10.06 -4.42
C THR A 144 2.76 9.22 -5.41
N ARG A 145 3.20 8.00 -5.73
CA ARG A 145 2.45 7.12 -6.65
C ARG A 145 1.05 6.77 -6.13
N ILE A 146 0.91 6.57 -4.82
CA ILE A 146 -0.38 6.25 -4.18
C ILE A 146 -1.15 7.53 -3.88
N THR A 147 -0.49 8.53 -3.29
CA THR A 147 -1.18 9.76 -2.85
C THR A 147 -1.57 10.65 -4.03
N GLY A 148 -0.82 10.61 -5.12
CA GLY A 148 -1.07 11.31 -6.38
C GLY A 148 -1.84 10.49 -7.41
N ALA A 149 -2.42 9.34 -7.02
CA ALA A 149 -3.25 8.55 -7.92
C ALA A 149 -4.42 9.39 -8.46
N SER A 150 -4.67 9.33 -9.77
CA SER A 150 -5.76 10.08 -10.39
C SER A 150 -7.11 9.63 -9.82
N PRO A 151 -8.01 10.57 -9.49
CA PRO A 151 -9.33 10.22 -9.04
C PRO A 151 -10.08 9.46 -10.14
N ILE A 152 -10.93 8.51 -9.74
CA ILE A 152 -11.86 7.87 -10.67
C ILE A 152 -12.97 8.87 -10.98
N ASP A 153 -13.18 9.15 -12.27
CA ASP A 153 -14.20 10.07 -12.75
C ASP A 153 -15.60 9.45 -12.63
N PHE A 154 -16.24 9.66 -11.47
CA PHE A 154 -17.60 9.21 -11.20
C PHE A 154 -18.62 10.29 -11.52
N GLY A 155 -19.62 9.94 -12.35
CA GLY A 155 -20.79 10.77 -12.60
C GLY A 155 -21.99 10.38 -11.72
N LEU A 156 -22.79 11.38 -11.35
CA LEU A 156 -24.12 11.19 -10.77
C LEU A 156 -25.16 11.69 -11.78
N ASP A 157 -26.02 10.78 -12.22
CA ASP A 157 -27.04 11.07 -13.23
C ASP A 157 -28.40 10.54 -12.81
N VAL A 158 -29.45 11.32 -13.10
CA VAL A 158 -30.83 10.84 -13.00
C VAL A 158 -31.06 9.78 -14.07
N VAL A 159 -31.55 8.62 -13.65
CA VAL A 159 -31.88 7.50 -14.56
C VAL A 159 -33.38 7.19 -14.60
N GLU A 160 -34.17 7.75 -13.69
CA GLU A 160 -35.60 7.50 -13.56
C GLU A 160 -36.28 8.68 -12.87
N VAL A 161 -37.46 9.09 -13.36
CA VAL A 161 -38.27 10.16 -12.79
C VAL A 161 -39.69 9.63 -12.62
N GLU A 162 -40.21 9.63 -11.40
CA GLU A 162 -41.57 9.15 -11.08
C GLU A 162 -41.86 7.74 -11.65
N GLY A 163 -40.86 6.84 -11.58
CA GLY A 163 -40.95 5.47 -12.11
C GLY A 163 -40.78 5.35 -13.63
N LYS A 164 -40.66 6.46 -14.37
CA LYS A 164 -40.45 6.46 -15.82
C LYS A 164 -38.94 6.45 -16.14
N PRO A 165 -38.44 5.46 -16.90
CA PRO A 165 -37.04 5.43 -17.32
C PRO A 165 -36.69 6.62 -18.23
N ILE A 166 -35.85 7.54 -17.74
CA ILE A 166 -35.39 8.70 -18.51
C ILE A 166 -33.96 9.06 -18.09
N ALA A 167 -33.08 9.37 -19.05
CA ALA A 167 -31.70 9.77 -18.80
C ALA A 167 -31.17 10.62 -19.97
N LYS A 168 -30.08 11.36 -19.74
CA LYS A 168 -29.37 12.09 -20.80
C LYS A 168 -28.66 11.15 -21.78
N ARG A 169 -28.25 11.69 -22.93
CA ARG A 169 -27.42 10.98 -23.92
C ARG A 169 -26.16 10.40 -23.27
N GLY A 170 -25.82 9.16 -23.63
CA GLY A 170 -24.68 8.42 -23.08
C GLY A 170 -24.95 7.69 -21.76
N ILE A 171 -26.11 7.88 -21.13
CA ILE A 171 -26.48 7.21 -19.87
C ILE A 171 -27.64 6.24 -20.12
N ARG A 172 -27.54 5.03 -19.57
CA ARG A 172 -28.63 4.03 -19.65
C ARG A 172 -29.73 4.43 -18.65
N SER A 173 -30.95 4.63 -19.11
CA SER A 173 -32.11 4.93 -18.25
C SER A 173 -32.57 3.71 -17.43
N GLY A 174 -33.53 3.95 -16.53
CA GLY A 174 -34.18 2.98 -15.64
C GLY A 174 -33.34 2.61 -14.42
N SER A 175 -34.00 2.28 -13.32
CA SER A 175 -33.39 1.64 -12.17
C SER A 175 -32.79 0.27 -12.55
N LYS A 176 -31.63 -0.08 -11.95
CA LYS A 176 -30.87 -1.28 -12.31
C LYS A 176 -30.40 -2.03 -11.07
N ASP A 177 -30.28 -3.33 -11.19
CA ASP A 177 -29.61 -4.18 -10.21
C ASP A 177 -28.21 -4.56 -10.72
N LEU A 178 -27.21 -4.44 -9.83
CA LEU A 178 -25.86 -4.92 -10.07
C LEU A 178 -25.66 -6.26 -9.36
N TYR A 179 -25.25 -7.27 -10.12
CA TYR A 179 -24.89 -8.58 -9.61
C TYR A 179 -23.41 -8.87 -9.87
N ARG A 180 -22.78 -9.63 -8.97
CA ARG A 180 -21.40 -10.12 -9.08
C ARG A 180 -21.36 -11.63 -8.91
N CYS A 181 -20.56 -12.29 -9.75
CA CYS A 181 -20.31 -13.71 -9.64
C CYS A 181 -19.40 -13.98 -8.43
N PRO A 182 -19.77 -14.87 -7.49
CA PRO A 182 -18.93 -15.15 -6.32
C PRO A 182 -17.65 -15.95 -6.66
N LYS A 183 -17.63 -16.63 -7.82
CA LYS A 183 -16.51 -17.46 -8.26
C LYS A 183 -15.47 -16.66 -9.04
N CYS A 184 -15.87 -16.07 -10.18
CA CYS A 184 -14.94 -15.38 -11.09
C CYS A 184 -15.02 -13.84 -11.04
N LEU A 185 -15.79 -13.28 -10.09
CA LEU A 185 -15.91 -11.84 -9.82
C LEU A 185 -16.43 -10.98 -10.99
N SER A 186 -16.94 -11.59 -12.07
CA SER A 186 -17.57 -10.86 -13.17
C SER A 186 -18.84 -10.15 -12.71
N TYR A 187 -19.12 -8.97 -13.28
CA TYR A 187 -20.33 -8.21 -13.01
C TYR A 187 -21.40 -8.42 -14.09
N ALA A 188 -22.66 -8.22 -13.71
CA ALA A 188 -23.80 -8.13 -14.62
C ALA A 188 -24.73 -7.04 -14.12
N VAL A 189 -25.20 -6.20 -15.05
CA VAL A 189 -26.20 -5.15 -14.79
C VAL A 189 -27.48 -5.55 -15.50
N VAL A 190 -28.58 -5.59 -14.77
CA VAL A 190 -29.92 -5.94 -15.30
C VAL A 190 -30.93 -4.89 -14.87
N PRO A 191 -32.10 -4.77 -15.54
CA PRO A 191 -33.19 -3.93 -15.04
C PRO A 191 -33.57 -4.35 -13.61
N LYS A 192 -33.91 -3.37 -12.78
CA LYS A 192 -34.27 -3.62 -11.38
C LYS A 192 -35.45 -4.59 -11.29
N GLY A 193 -35.33 -5.62 -10.46
CA GLY A 193 -36.38 -6.62 -10.26
C GLY A 193 -36.40 -7.77 -11.28
N SER A 194 -35.51 -7.78 -12.28
CA SER A 194 -35.41 -8.90 -13.25
C SER A 194 -34.84 -10.20 -12.66
N GLY A 195 -34.41 -10.18 -11.40
CA GLY A 195 -33.79 -11.32 -10.72
C GLY A 195 -32.31 -11.53 -11.06
N ALA A 196 -31.64 -12.37 -10.28
CA ALA A 196 -30.22 -12.63 -10.42
C ALA A 196 -29.92 -13.51 -11.65
N PRO A 197 -29.08 -13.06 -12.60
CA PRO A 197 -28.69 -13.88 -13.74
C PRO A 197 -27.67 -14.96 -13.35
N SER A 198 -27.50 -15.95 -14.23
CA SER A 198 -26.34 -16.85 -14.20
C SER A 198 -25.11 -16.18 -14.81
N CYS A 199 -23.94 -16.43 -14.24
CA CYS A 199 -22.68 -15.87 -14.72
C CYS A 199 -22.36 -16.38 -16.13
N ARG A 200 -22.13 -15.46 -17.08
CA ARG A 200 -21.80 -15.80 -18.48
C ARG A 200 -20.47 -16.55 -18.64
N LYS A 201 -19.53 -16.41 -17.69
CA LYS A 201 -18.21 -17.05 -17.76
C LYS A 201 -18.19 -18.47 -17.18
N CYS A 202 -18.97 -18.74 -16.14
CA CYS A 202 -18.85 -20.00 -15.39
C CYS A 202 -20.19 -20.61 -14.94
N GLY A 203 -21.32 -20.09 -15.40
CA GLY A 203 -22.67 -20.60 -15.11
C GLY A 203 -23.18 -20.39 -13.68
N THR A 204 -22.33 -19.93 -12.74
CA THR A 204 -22.71 -19.77 -11.32
C THR A 204 -23.78 -18.69 -11.14
N LYS A 205 -24.81 -18.97 -10.33
CA LYS A 205 -25.84 -17.98 -9.95
C LYS A 205 -25.18 -16.77 -9.28
N MET A 206 -25.43 -15.58 -9.80
CA MET A 206 -24.80 -14.34 -9.32
C MET A 206 -25.50 -13.83 -8.05
N LYS A 207 -24.78 -13.04 -7.25
CA LYS A 207 -25.29 -12.40 -6.02
C LYS A 207 -25.35 -10.90 -6.19
N ALA A 208 -26.28 -10.22 -5.51
CA ALA A 208 -26.34 -8.76 -5.52
C ALA A 208 -24.99 -8.18 -5.07
N ALA A 209 -24.50 -7.19 -5.79
CA ALA A 209 -23.23 -6.51 -5.55
C ALA A 209 -23.41 -5.11 -4.94
N TYR A 210 -24.62 -4.84 -4.46
CA TYR A 210 -24.98 -3.62 -3.76
C TYR A 210 -25.91 -3.98 -2.59
N VAL A 211 -25.99 -3.10 -1.61
CA VAL A 211 -26.90 -3.21 -0.46
C VAL A 211 -27.65 -1.90 -0.30
N LYS A 212 -28.86 -1.95 0.24
CA LYS A 212 -29.60 -0.74 0.60
C LYS A 212 -29.01 -0.18 1.89
N MET A 213 -28.27 0.92 1.77
CA MET A 213 -27.55 1.52 2.91
C MET A 213 -28.40 2.50 3.72
N LEU A 214 -29.36 3.17 3.06
CA LEU A 214 -30.15 4.25 3.63
C LEU A 214 -31.62 4.08 3.26
N GLU A 215 -32.51 4.36 4.20
CA GLU A 215 -33.95 4.46 3.98
C GLU A 215 -34.54 5.57 4.83
N ASN A 216 -35.23 6.53 4.20
CA ASN A 216 -35.87 7.66 4.87
C ASN A 216 -34.93 8.40 5.86
N GLY A 217 -33.68 8.62 5.43
CA GLY A 217 -32.65 9.27 6.25
C GLY A 217 -32.02 8.39 7.34
N ARG A 218 -32.45 7.13 7.51
CA ARG A 218 -31.90 6.18 8.48
C ARG A 218 -30.91 5.24 7.82
N ILE A 219 -29.72 5.13 8.41
CA ILE A 219 -28.70 4.16 7.98
C ILE A 219 -29.15 2.76 8.40
N LEU A 220 -29.20 1.84 7.44
CA LEU A 220 -29.69 0.46 7.63
C LEU A 220 -28.57 -0.56 7.86
N ILE A 221 -27.31 -0.14 7.77
CA ILE A 221 -26.15 -1.02 7.86
C ILE A 221 -25.22 -0.59 8.99
N SER A 222 -24.44 -1.54 9.50
CA SER A 222 -23.22 -1.26 10.25
C SER A 222 -22.04 -1.15 9.29
N PHE A 223 -21.20 -0.13 9.44
CA PHE A 223 -19.98 0.00 8.66
C PHE A 223 -18.93 -1.03 9.10
N GLU A 224 -18.25 -1.64 8.13
CA GLU A 224 -17.15 -2.57 8.40
C GLU A 224 -15.88 -1.81 8.83
N SER A 225 -15.08 -2.45 9.69
CA SER A 225 -13.76 -1.94 10.04
C SER A 225 -12.82 -1.94 8.82
N VAL A 226 -11.81 -1.06 8.86
CA VAL A 226 -10.79 -0.96 7.79
C VAL A 226 -10.11 -2.31 7.56
N SER A 227 -9.77 -3.04 8.62
CA SER A 227 -9.14 -4.37 8.54
C SER A 227 -10.00 -5.39 7.80
N ARG A 228 -11.32 -5.43 8.05
CA ARG A 228 -12.24 -6.33 7.36
C ARG A 228 -12.40 -5.97 5.89
N ILE A 229 -12.44 -4.67 5.57
CA ILE A 229 -12.48 -4.21 4.18
C ILE A 229 -11.17 -4.59 3.46
N ARG A 230 -10.00 -4.37 4.09
CA ARG A 230 -8.69 -4.77 3.57
C ARG A 230 -8.63 -6.27 3.30
N GLU A 231 -9.02 -7.11 4.25
CA GLU A 231 -9.04 -8.57 4.10
C GLU A 231 -9.87 -8.99 2.88
N ARG A 232 -11.06 -8.40 2.74
CA ARG A 232 -11.92 -8.63 1.58
C ARG A 232 -11.28 -8.17 0.27
N THR A 233 -10.59 -7.03 0.25
CA THR A 233 -9.86 -6.54 -0.93
C THR A 233 -8.76 -7.51 -1.32
N LEU A 234 -7.89 -7.88 -0.38
CA LEU A 234 -6.77 -8.81 -0.63
C LEU A 234 -7.26 -10.19 -1.09
N SER A 235 -8.34 -10.71 -0.48
CA SER A 235 -8.98 -11.95 -0.91
C SER A 235 -9.46 -11.87 -2.37
N GLN A 236 -10.00 -10.72 -2.81
CA GLN A 236 -10.41 -10.52 -4.19
C GLN A 236 -9.22 -10.41 -5.14
N LEU A 237 -8.15 -9.70 -4.77
CA LEU A 237 -6.93 -9.61 -5.57
C LEU A 237 -6.31 -11.00 -5.79
N ARG A 238 -6.25 -11.84 -4.76
CA ARG A 238 -5.82 -13.25 -4.88
C ARG A 238 -6.68 -14.04 -5.86
N LYS A 239 -8.01 -13.90 -5.79
CA LYS A 239 -8.94 -14.57 -6.73
C LYS A 239 -8.75 -14.11 -8.17
N LEU A 240 -8.27 -12.89 -8.38
CA LEU A 240 -7.96 -12.35 -9.71
C LEU A 240 -6.56 -12.71 -10.19
N GLY A 241 -5.74 -13.39 -9.37
CA GLY A 241 -4.34 -13.68 -9.68
C GLY A 241 -3.44 -12.45 -9.64
N LEU A 242 -3.89 -11.36 -9.00
CA LEU A 242 -3.16 -10.08 -8.91
C LEU A 242 -2.29 -9.98 -7.66
N LEU A 243 -2.42 -10.92 -6.73
CA LEU A 243 -1.58 -11.02 -5.55
C LEU A 243 -0.95 -12.41 -5.56
N LYS A 244 0.39 -12.47 -5.63
CA LYS A 244 1.16 -13.72 -5.50
C LYS A 244 0.87 -14.32 -4.12
N SER A 245 0.72 -15.64 -4.06
CA SER A 245 0.37 -16.40 -2.85
C SER A 245 1.47 -16.41 -1.83
#